data_AF-A0ABC9SXW1-F1
#
_entry.id   AF-A0ABC9SXW1-F1
#
_cell.length_a   1.000
_cell.length_b   1.000
_cell.length_c   1.000
_cell.angle_alpha   90.00
_cell.angle_beta   90.00
_cell.angle_gamma   90.00
#
_symmetry.space_group_name_H-M   'P 1'
#
loop_
_entity.id
_entity.type
_entity.pdbx_description
1 polymer ?
#
loop_
_entity_poly.entity_id
_entity_poly.type
_entity_poly.pdbx_seq_one_letter_code
_entity_poly.pdbx_strand_id
1 'polypeptide(L)'
;MFLKINNPKTAHLEDLVLVAAIERFYDSLPDKWREIVADNIDCASYVDRKYEAHVLMENGMEIKIEIFYVEEDKDEEWIYKAYKVLL
;
A
#
# COMPACT_ATOMS: atom_id res chain seq x y z
N MET A 1 10.09 4.82 -3.83
CA MET A 1 10.14 3.37 -3.60
C MET A 1 9.55 2.71 -4.84
N PHE A 2 10.28 1.85 -5.56
CA PHE A 2 9.73 1.19 -6.76
C PHE A 2 9.26 -0.22 -6.38
N LEU A 3 7.96 -0.47 -6.43
CA LEU A 3 7.42 -1.81 -6.23
C LEU A 3 7.90 -2.70 -7.39
N LYS A 4 8.72 -3.71 -7.11
CA LYS A 4 9.24 -4.61 -8.14
C LYS A 4 8.17 -5.64 -8.50
N ILE A 5 7.46 -5.42 -9.60
CA ILE A 5 6.50 -6.39 -10.14
C ILE A 5 7.28 -7.59 -10.68
N ASN A 6 7.24 -8.72 -9.98
CA ASN A 6 8.08 -9.90 -10.26
C ASN A 6 7.61 -10.77 -11.45
N ASN A 7 6.68 -10.33 -12.31
CA ASN A 7 6.35 -11.07 -13.53
C ASN A 7 5.71 -10.20 -14.63
N PRO A 8 6.47 -9.74 -15.63
CA PRO A 8 5.95 -8.81 -16.66
C PRO A 8 5.11 -9.49 -17.77
N LYS A 9 4.84 -10.80 -17.70
CA LYS A 9 4.18 -11.53 -18.81
C LYS A 9 2.65 -11.55 -18.80
N THR A 10 2.01 -11.17 -17.70
CA THR A 10 0.54 -11.02 -17.61
C THR A 10 0.20 -10.09 -16.45
N ALA A 11 0.52 -8.79 -16.55
CA ALA A 11 -0.07 -7.82 -15.65
C ALA A 11 -1.53 -7.62 -16.10
N HIS A 12 -2.47 -8.17 -15.35
CA HIS A 12 -3.89 -7.93 -15.59
C HIS A 12 -4.19 -6.45 -15.27
N LEU A 13 -5.18 -5.85 -15.93
CA LEU A 13 -5.52 -4.43 -15.73
C LEU A 13 -5.79 -4.13 -14.23
N GLU A 14 -6.35 -5.09 -13.51
CA GLU A 14 -6.60 -5.05 -12.07
C GLU A 14 -5.32 -4.95 -11.24
N ASP A 15 -4.23 -5.58 -11.70
CA ASP A 15 -2.91 -5.51 -11.06
C ASP A 15 -2.38 -4.06 -11.11
N LEU A 16 -2.61 -3.37 -12.23
CA LEU A 16 -2.17 -1.99 -12.42
C LEU A 16 -2.95 -1.00 -11.54
N VAL A 17 -4.23 -1.28 -11.24
CA VAL A 17 -5.05 -0.38 -10.40
C VAL A 17 -4.59 -0.44 -8.94
N LEU A 18 -4.37 -1.64 -8.39
CA LEU A 18 -3.87 -1.78 -7.01
C LEU A 18 -2.46 -1.19 -6.87
N VAL A 19 -1.56 -1.43 -7.85
CA VAL A 19 -0.22 -0.82 -7.85
C VAL A 19 -0.31 0.71 -7.84
N ALA A 20 -1.15 1.30 -8.70
CA ALA A 20 -1.33 2.75 -8.73
C ALA A 20 -1.91 3.30 -7.41
N ALA A 21 -2.80 2.56 -6.74
CA ALA A 21 -3.31 2.94 -5.43
C ALA A 21 -2.21 2.90 -4.35
N ILE A 22 -1.37 1.87 -4.36
CA ILE A 22 -0.22 1.73 -3.45
C ILE A 22 0.77 2.88 -3.66
N GLU A 23 1.19 3.16 -4.90
CA GLU A 23 2.14 4.22 -5.23
C GLU A 23 1.63 5.60 -4.78
N ARG A 24 0.38 5.94 -5.13
CA ARG A 24 -0.24 7.19 -4.69
C ARG A 24 -0.29 7.33 -3.18
N PHE A 25 -0.55 6.24 -2.47
CA PHE A 25 -0.58 6.27 -1.01
C PHE A 25 0.80 6.55 -0.42
N TYR A 26 1.84 5.86 -0.89
CA TYR A 26 3.20 6.09 -0.44
C TYR A 26 3.70 7.51 -0.75
N ASP A 27 3.36 8.05 -1.92
CA ASP A 27 3.66 9.44 -2.30
C ASP A 27 2.90 10.47 -1.45
N SER A 28 1.78 10.08 -0.84
CA SER A 28 0.97 10.94 0.03
C SER A 28 1.41 10.92 1.50
N LEU A 29 2.37 10.07 1.88
CA LEU A 29 2.82 9.97 3.26
C LEU A 29 3.46 11.30 3.72
N PRO A 30 3.18 11.76 4.96
CA PRO A 30 3.73 13.02 5.43
C PRO A 30 5.26 13.02 5.49
N ASP A 31 5.92 14.04 4.97
CA ASP A 31 7.40 14.20 5.03
C ASP A 31 7.98 14.03 6.43
N LYS A 32 7.23 14.44 7.47
CA LYS A 32 7.61 14.29 8.88
C LYS A 32 7.83 12.83 9.31
N TRP A 33 7.30 11.88 8.56
CA TRP A 33 7.47 10.45 8.80
C TRP A 33 8.84 9.93 8.35
N ARG A 34 9.61 10.74 7.60
CA ARG A 34 10.92 10.40 7.01
C ARG A 34 10.82 9.32 5.93
N GLU A 35 11.96 8.98 5.36
CA GLU A 35 12.04 7.98 4.30
C GLU A 35 11.75 6.57 4.81
N ILE A 36 11.25 5.72 3.91
CA ILE A 36 11.03 4.30 4.15
C ILE A 36 12.37 3.58 4.04
N VAL A 37 12.74 2.84 5.08
CA VAL A 37 13.98 2.05 5.12
C VAL A 37 13.73 0.58 4.88
N ALA A 38 12.60 0.06 5.32
CA ALA A 38 12.19 -1.31 5.06
C ALA A 38 10.67 -1.43 4.98
N ASP A 39 10.21 -2.38 4.17
CA ASP A 39 8.84 -2.80 4.07
C ASP A 39 8.75 -4.33 4.21
N ASN A 40 7.72 -4.77 4.92
CA ASN A 40 7.32 -6.16 4.97
C ASN A 40 5.86 -6.23 4.52
N ILE A 41 5.65 -6.83 3.35
CA ILE A 41 4.32 -6.97 2.76
C ILE A 41 3.67 -8.22 3.36
N ASP A 42 2.61 -8.02 4.13
CA ASP A 42 1.84 -9.11 4.73
C ASP A 42 0.80 -9.66 3.74
N CYS A 43 0.22 -8.79 2.90
CA CYS A 43 -0.79 -9.17 1.94
C CYS A 43 -0.72 -8.28 0.69
N ALA A 44 -0.75 -8.89 -0.49
CA ALA A 44 -0.99 -8.22 -1.76
C ALA A 44 -1.92 -9.10 -2.61
N SER A 45 -3.22 -8.91 -2.48
CA SER A 45 -4.25 -9.61 -3.26
C SER A 45 -4.82 -8.68 -4.33
N TYR A 46 -4.47 -8.94 -5.58
CA TYR A 46 -4.98 -8.17 -6.72
C TYR A 46 -6.44 -8.50 -7.03
N VAL A 47 -6.85 -9.75 -6.78
CA VAL A 47 -8.24 -10.21 -6.93
C VAL A 47 -9.14 -9.56 -5.88
N ASP A 48 -8.71 -9.57 -4.61
CA ASP A 48 -9.47 -8.95 -3.52
C ASP A 48 -9.22 -7.44 -3.39
N ARG A 49 -8.41 -6.86 -4.29
CA ARG A 49 -7.98 -5.45 -4.30
C ARG A 49 -7.55 -4.97 -2.91
N LYS A 50 -6.67 -5.73 -2.27
CA LYS A 50 -6.25 -5.54 -0.88
C LYS A 50 -4.73 -5.60 -0.73
N TYR A 51 -4.19 -4.65 0.01
CA TYR A 51 -2.77 -4.56 0.35
C TYR A 51 -2.60 -4.26 1.85
N GLU A 52 -1.72 -5.02 2.51
CA GLU A 52 -1.30 -4.78 3.88
C GLU A 52 0.22 -4.88 3.97
N ALA A 53 0.83 -3.95 4.70
CA ALA A 53 2.27 -3.96 4.92
C ALA A 53 2.65 -3.31 6.25
N HIS A 54 3.73 -3.79 6.84
CA HIS A 54 4.46 -3.11 7.91
C HIS A 54 5.64 -2.36 7.30
N VAL A 55 5.80 -1.10 7.67
CA VAL A 55 6.82 -0.22 7.11
C VAL A 55 7.62 0.41 8.23
N LEU A 56 8.95 0.29 8.14
CA LEU A 56 9.91 0.91 9.03
C LEU A 56 10.43 2.20 8.37
N MET A 57 10.25 3.31 9.07
CA MET A 57 10.77 4.61 8.68
C MET A 57 12.19 4.83 9.21
N GLU A 58 12.93 5.74 8.56
CA GLU A 58 14.31 6.11 8.92
C GLU A 58 14.45 6.59 10.38
N ASN A 59 13.44 7.27 10.90
CA ASN A 59 13.41 7.72 12.30
C ASN A 59 13.08 6.61 13.31
N GLY A 60 13.00 5.35 12.88
CA GLY A 60 12.64 4.20 13.72
C GLY A 60 11.15 4.07 14.00
N MET A 61 10.28 4.88 13.37
CA MET A 61 8.84 4.72 13.49
C MET A 61 8.37 3.55 12.63
N GLU A 62 7.62 2.63 13.24
CA GLU A 62 6.92 1.57 12.52
C GLU A 62 5.47 1.96 12.27
N ILE A 63 5.02 1.72 11.04
CA ILE A 63 3.61 1.90 10.66
C ILE A 63 3.05 0.62 10.05
N LYS A 64 1.77 0.36 10.30
CA LYS A 64 0.97 -0.59 9.54
C LYS A 64 0.16 0.17 8.49
N ILE A 65 0.22 -0.29 7.25
CA ILE A 65 -0.55 0.21 6.11
C ILE A 65 -1.62 -0.81 5.75
N GLU A 66 -2.82 -0.32 5.48
CA GLU A 66 -3.92 -1.10 4.91
C GLU A 66 -4.55 -0.30 3.76
N ILE A 67 -4.59 -0.90 2.57
CA ILE A 67 -5.23 -0.32 1.38
C ILE A 67 -6.21 -1.35 0.86
N PHE A 68 -7.46 -0.98 0.69
CA PHE A 68 -8.47 -1.89 0.14
C PHE A 68 -9.54 -1.13 -0.62
N TYR A 69 -10.07 -1.78 -1.64
CA TYR A 69 -11.17 -1.25 -2.43
C TYR A 69 -12.52 -1.66 -1.83
N VAL A 70 -13.46 -0.73 -1.78
CA VAL A 70 -14.82 -0.98 -1.30
C VAL A 70 -15.81 -0.71 -2.42
N GLU A 71 -16.62 -1.73 -2.73
CA GLU A 71 -17.78 -1.64 -3.63
C GLU A 71 -19.04 -1.55 -2.76
N GLU A 72 -19.38 -0.34 -2.29
CA GLU A 72 -20.71 -0.07 -1.71
C GLU A 72 -21.62 0.45 -2.82
N ASP A 73 -22.91 0.05 -2.77
CA ASP A 73 -23.93 0.10 -3.83
C ASP A 73 -24.02 1.40 -4.69
N LYS A 74 -23.35 2.50 -4.33
CA LYS A 74 -23.33 3.77 -5.07
C LYS A 74 -22.00 4.53 -5.11
N ASP A 75 -21.00 4.16 -4.31
CA ASP A 75 -19.72 4.89 -4.22
C ASP A 75 -18.55 3.89 -4.24
N GLU A 76 -17.85 3.84 -5.36
CA GLU A 76 -16.64 3.05 -5.56
C GLU A 76 -15.43 3.84 -5.05
N GLU A 77 -14.83 3.42 -3.93
CA GLU A 77 -13.71 4.16 -3.34
C GLU A 77 -12.58 3.26 -2.82
N TRP A 78 -11.34 3.76 -2.97
CA TRP A 78 -10.17 3.19 -2.31
C TRP A 78 -10.05 3.74 -0.89
N ILE A 79 -10.03 2.84 0.09
CA ILE A 79 -9.78 3.20 1.48
C ILE A 79 -8.30 3.03 1.79
N TYR A 80 -7.70 4.10 2.34
CA TYR A 80 -6.30 4.15 2.71
C TYR A 80 -6.14 4.38 4.21
N LYS A 81 -5.37 3.52 4.87
CA LYS A 81 -5.12 3.60 6.30
C LYS A 81 -3.64 3.42 6.59
N ALA A 82 -3.13 4.26 7.48
CA ALA A 82 -1.82 4.08 8.11
C ALA A 82 -1.92 4.31 9.61
N TYR A 83 -1.38 3.39 10.39
CA TYR A 83 -1.40 3.42 11.84
C TYR A 83 0.02 3.33 12.36
N LYS A 84 0.37 4.13 13.37
CA LYS A 84 1.61 3.95 14.11
C LYS A 84 1.51 2.67 14.93
N VAL A 85 2.48 1.78 14.81
CA VAL A 85 2.61 0.62 15.69
C VAL A 85 3.25 1.10 16.99
N LEU A 86 2.53 0.95 18.10
CA LEU A 86 3.08 1.21 19.43
C LEU A 86 3.68 -0.10 19.95
N LEU A 87 5.01 -0.13 20.08
CA LEU A 87 5.74 -1.16 20.81
C LEU A 87 5.49 -1.05 22.32
#